data_AF-A0A8X7X580-F1
#
_entry.id   AF-A0A8X7X580-F1
#
_cell.length_a   1.000
_cell.length_b   1.000
_cell.length_c   1.000
_cell.angle_alpha   90.00
_cell.angle_beta   90.00
_cell.angle_gamma   90.00
#
_symmetry.space_group_name_H-M   'P 1'
#
loop_
_entity.id
_entity.type
_entity.pdbx_description
1 polymer ?
#
loop_
_entity_poly.entity_id
_entity_poly.type
_entity_poly.pdbx_seq_one_letter_code
_entity_poly.pdbx_strand_id
1 'polypeptide(L)'
;MSQRLTCEERIEIVLISGERSNRVIAADFNARHPTRPPISHATVSKLLAKFRETGSVLDLPKCGRMKTVTNEETSVAVLASFSKSPQRSTRRMSLESGISRTSLWRILATHKWHPYKLQLLQHLNEDDPDRRTEFAEWAKQKLEQDPQFTQKILFSDEAHFYVNDTEIDWKAYMSEVEGVINGTYDYTKLKGDTGPLVYPAGFVYIFTALYFATEHGANIRFAQYLFVVFYLVTLLLVFRIYQRTQKVLLGLPFLLENPSGYLSRSFDLGRQFLFKWTVNWRFLPEDVFLNRYFHVSLLGAHLVILLLFAACCWTRILLILFTSNFIGVCFSRSLHYQFYVWYFHTLPYLLWSGQVKKLAHLLRVLLLGLIELSWNTYPSTSYSSASLHVCHLIILLSLWFIQDPEPVHSKRK
;
A
#
# COMPACT_ATOMS: atom_id res chain seq x y z
N MET A 1 -24.91 -3.96 60.89
CA MET A 1 -24.86 -3.02 59.74
C MET A 1 -26.26 -2.46 59.53
N SER A 2 -26.43 -1.13 59.53
CA SER A 2 -27.75 -0.51 59.26
C SER A 2 -28.02 -0.57 57.76
N GLN A 3 -29.07 -1.29 57.36
CA GLN A 3 -29.55 -1.30 55.99
C GLN A 3 -30.16 0.07 55.67
N ARG A 4 -29.74 0.69 54.56
CA ARG A 4 -30.27 1.99 54.13
C ARG A 4 -31.66 1.80 53.52
N LEU A 5 -32.55 2.77 53.78
CA LEU A 5 -33.86 2.85 53.15
C LEU A 5 -33.73 3.04 51.63
N THR A 6 -34.42 2.21 50.85
CA THR A 6 -34.58 2.38 49.40
C THR A 6 -35.47 3.59 49.08
N CYS A 7 -35.49 4.03 47.83
CA CYS A 7 -36.34 5.16 47.42
C CYS A 7 -37.84 4.86 47.66
N GLU A 8 -38.28 3.65 47.29
CA GLU A 8 -39.67 3.20 47.45
C GLU A 8 -40.08 3.14 48.92
N GLU A 9 -39.22 2.59 49.78
CA GLU A 9 -39.48 2.55 51.23
C GLU A 9 -39.58 3.96 51.83
N ARG A 10 -38.80 4.93 51.31
CA ARG A 10 -38.90 6.33 51.74
C ARG A 10 -40.20 6.97 51.29
N ILE A 11 -40.65 6.69 50.06
CA ILE A 11 -41.94 7.16 49.54
C ILE A 11 -43.07 6.58 50.40
N GLU A 12 -43.03 5.29 50.70
CA GLU A 12 -44.03 4.63 51.53
C GLU A 12 -44.10 5.26 52.94
N ILE A 13 -42.96 5.53 53.57
CA ILE A 13 -42.92 6.22 54.88
C ILE A 13 -43.57 7.61 54.80
N VAL A 14 -43.35 8.34 53.69
CA VAL A 14 -43.99 9.65 53.46
C VAL A 14 -45.50 9.50 53.26
N LEU A 15 -45.95 8.50 52.47
CA LEU A 15 -47.37 8.25 52.23
C LEU A 15 -48.14 7.82 53.49
N ILE A 16 -47.51 7.03 54.37
CA ILE A 16 -48.10 6.60 55.64
C ILE A 16 -48.09 7.73 56.70
N SER A 17 -47.30 8.79 56.49
CA SER A 17 -47.00 9.75 57.54
C SER A 17 -48.21 10.49 58.10
N GLY A 18 -49.12 10.99 57.25
CA GLY A 18 -50.37 11.65 57.65
C GLY A 18 -50.21 12.59 58.88
N GLU A 19 -51.23 12.62 59.75
CA GLU A 19 -51.16 13.26 61.09
C GLU A 19 -50.65 12.30 62.19
N ARG A 20 -49.98 11.22 61.81
CA ARG A 20 -49.55 10.17 62.76
C ARG A 20 -48.22 10.55 63.41
N SER A 21 -48.02 10.11 64.66
CA SER A 21 -46.72 10.29 65.31
C SER A 21 -45.64 9.41 64.64
N ASN A 22 -44.38 9.87 64.58
CA ASN A 22 -43.34 9.06 63.93
C ASN A 22 -43.07 7.70 64.61
N ARG A 23 -43.65 7.43 65.80
CA ARG A 23 -43.47 6.15 66.53
C ARG A 23 -44.40 5.13 65.94
N VAL A 24 -45.64 5.57 65.69
CA VAL A 24 -46.67 4.81 64.99
C VAL A 24 -46.25 4.55 63.55
N ILE A 25 -45.70 5.54 62.85
CA ILE A 25 -45.23 5.38 61.47
C ILE A 25 -44.09 4.34 61.41
N ALA A 26 -43.10 4.41 62.31
CA ALA A 26 -42.01 3.43 62.35
C ALA A 26 -42.53 2.01 62.68
N ALA A 27 -43.49 1.88 63.60
CA ALA A 27 -44.07 0.59 63.96
C ALA A 27 -44.90 -0.02 62.83
N ASP A 28 -45.77 0.77 62.17
CA ASP A 28 -46.58 0.35 61.02
C ASP A 28 -45.68 -0.05 59.85
N PHE A 29 -44.65 0.75 59.55
CA PHE A 29 -43.68 0.41 58.53
C PHE A 29 -42.92 -0.89 58.85
N ASN A 30 -42.44 -1.07 60.09
CA ASN A 30 -41.73 -2.30 60.48
C ASN A 30 -42.64 -3.53 60.46
N ALA A 31 -43.93 -3.38 60.76
CA ALA A 31 -44.91 -4.46 60.68
C ALA A 31 -45.18 -4.89 59.23
N ARG A 32 -45.21 -3.95 58.28
CA ARG A 32 -45.36 -4.23 56.84
C ARG A 32 -44.13 -4.85 56.20
N HIS A 33 -42.96 -4.63 56.79
CA HIS A 33 -41.67 -5.11 56.27
C HIS A 33 -40.92 -5.98 57.30
N PRO A 34 -41.41 -7.19 57.63
CA PRO A 34 -40.82 -8.04 58.67
C PRO A 34 -39.46 -8.64 58.27
N THR A 35 -39.14 -8.64 56.98
CA THR A 35 -37.90 -9.23 56.42
C THR A 35 -36.68 -8.33 56.55
N ARG A 36 -36.84 -7.05 56.92
CA ARG A 36 -35.74 -6.09 57.10
C ARG A 36 -35.50 -5.74 58.57
N PRO A 37 -34.30 -5.26 58.91
CA PRO A 37 -34.04 -4.71 60.22
C PRO A 37 -35.01 -3.55 60.54
N PRO A 38 -35.55 -3.49 61.77
CA PRO A 38 -36.51 -2.47 62.15
C PRO A 38 -35.87 -1.08 62.12
N ILE A 39 -36.59 -0.11 61.56
CA ILE A 39 -36.19 1.30 61.62
C ILE A 39 -36.64 1.96 62.92
N SER A 40 -35.86 2.94 63.35
CA SER A 40 -36.19 3.78 64.49
C SER A 40 -37.06 4.98 64.09
N HIS A 41 -37.83 5.50 65.05
CA HIS A 41 -38.54 6.78 64.94
C HIS A 41 -37.63 7.92 64.47
N ALA A 42 -36.37 7.93 64.91
CA ALA A 42 -35.40 8.96 64.54
C ALA A 42 -35.09 8.95 63.04
N THR A 43 -35.08 7.78 62.40
CA THR A 43 -34.93 7.65 60.95
C THR A 43 -36.13 8.23 60.21
N VAL A 44 -37.35 7.96 60.69
CA VAL A 44 -38.59 8.54 60.14
C VAL A 44 -38.58 10.07 60.32
N SER A 45 -38.20 10.55 61.51
CA SER A 45 -38.10 11.98 61.82
C SER A 45 -37.14 12.70 60.86
N LYS A 46 -35.92 12.16 60.66
CA LYS A 46 -34.93 12.72 59.73
C LYS A 46 -35.42 12.71 58.28
N LEU A 47 -36.10 11.65 57.86
CA LEU A 47 -36.65 11.55 56.51
C LEU A 47 -37.76 12.58 56.27
N LEU A 48 -38.73 12.68 57.18
CA LEU A 48 -39.85 13.62 57.06
C LEU A 48 -39.40 15.07 57.19
N ALA A 49 -38.42 15.37 58.07
CA ALA A 49 -37.82 16.70 58.16
C ALA A 49 -37.17 17.10 56.82
N LYS A 50 -36.33 16.22 56.26
CA LYS A 50 -35.71 16.43 54.94
C LYS A 50 -36.75 16.60 53.84
N PHE A 51 -37.80 15.79 53.85
CA PHE A 51 -38.87 15.86 52.87
C PHE A 51 -39.66 17.18 52.97
N ARG A 52 -39.95 17.66 54.17
CA ARG A 52 -40.61 18.96 54.38
C ARG A 52 -39.75 20.14 53.92
N GLU A 53 -38.44 20.04 54.09
CA GLU A 53 -37.50 21.09 53.69
C GLU A 53 -37.22 21.12 52.18
N THR A 54 -37.10 19.95 51.54
CA THR A 54 -36.64 19.85 50.13
C THR A 54 -37.68 19.36 49.13
N GLY A 55 -38.84 18.87 49.61
CA GLY A 55 -39.85 18.22 48.78
C GLY A 55 -39.42 16.87 48.18
N SER A 56 -38.23 16.36 48.54
CA SER A 56 -37.65 15.16 47.92
C SER A 56 -37.26 14.09 48.94
N VAL A 57 -37.52 12.83 48.57
CA VAL A 57 -37.07 11.64 49.32
C VAL A 57 -35.64 11.23 48.95
N LEU A 58 -35.08 11.78 47.87
CA LEU A 58 -33.74 11.48 47.38
C LEU A 58 -32.65 11.91 48.36
N ASP A 59 -31.48 11.28 48.27
CA ASP A 59 -30.34 11.71 49.07
C ASP A 59 -29.89 13.11 48.65
N LEU A 60 -29.54 13.95 49.63
CA LEU A 60 -28.96 15.26 49.35
C LEU A 60 -27.61 15.11 48.65
N PRO A 61 -27.26 16.03 47.73
CA PRO A 61 -25.92 16.11 47.19
C PRO A 61 -24.92 16.22 48.33
N LYS A 62 -23.99 15.27 48.42
CA LYS A 62 -22.91 15.35 49.41
C LYS A 62 -21.85 16.30 48.89
N CYS A 63 -21.45 17.28 49.69
CA CYS A 63 -20.21 18.01 49.43
C CYS A 63 -19.06 17.01 49.49
N GLY A 64 -18.51 16.67 48.32
CA GLY A 64 -17.35 15.81 48.21
C GLY A 64 -16.11 16.44 48.85
N ARG A 65 -15.05 15.64 48.99
CA ARG A 65 -13.75 16.16 49.43
C ARG A 65 -13.27 17.25 48.48
N MET A 66 -12.86 18.39 49.04
CA MET A 66 -12.34 19.52 48.28
C MET A 66 -11.12 19.09 47.44
N LYS A 67 -11.10 19.48 46.16
CA LYS A 67 -9.99 19.18 45.24
C LYS A 67 -8.87 20.19 45.49
N THR A 68 -7.76 19.74 46.10
CA THR A 68 -6.62 20.61 46.41
C THR A 68 -5.68 20.83 45.21
N VAL A 69 -5.52 19.81 44.35
CA VAL A 69 -4.52 19.81 43.25
C VAL A 69 -5.16 19.97 41.87
N THR A 70 -6.44 19.65 41.72
CA THR A 70 -7.20 19.82 40.47
C THR A 70 -8.24 20.92 40.63
N ASN A 71 -7.83 22.03 41.27
CA ASN A 71 -8.65 23.23 41.38
C ASN A 71 -8.67 23.98 40.04
N GLU A 72 -9.55 24.97 39.89
CA GLU A 72 -9.69 25.71 38.63
C GLU A 72 -8.42 26.47 38.26
N GLU A 73 -7.76 27.09 39.25
CA GLU A 73 -6.53 27.87 39.04
C GLU A 73 -5.38 27.01 38.49
N THR A 74 -5.09 25.86 39.12
CA THR A 74 -4.08 24.92 38.61
C THR A 74 -4.48 24.34 37.27
N SER A 75 -5.76 24.09 37.03
CA SER A 75 -6.24 23.60 35.74
C SER A 75 -5.96 24.62 34.63
N VAL A 76 -6.27 25.90 34.86
CA VAL A 76 -5.98 26.99 33.92
C VAL A 76 -4.47 27.11 33.66
N ALA A 77 -3.64 27.06 34.70
CA ALA A 77 -2.18 27.13 34.54
C ALA A 77 -1.62 25.96 33.72
N VAL A 78 -2.13 24.74 33.94
CA VAL A 78 -1.75 23.56 33.17
C VAL A 78 -2.16 23.71 31.70
N LEU A 79 -3.39 24.12 31.43
CA LEU A 79 -3.90 24.30 30.06
C LEU A 79 -3.13 25.40 29.31
N ALA A 80 -2.83 26.53 29.97
CA ALA A 80 -2.02 27.60 29.38
C ALA A 80 -0.61 27.12 29.01
N SER A 81 0.00 26.27 29.85
CA SER A 81 1.30 25.66 29.55
C SER A 81 1.25 24.73 28.33
N PHE A 82 0.21 23.90 28.20
CA PHE A 82 0.04 23.03 27.03
C PHE A 82 -0.32 23.79 25.76
N SER A 83 -1.03 24.92 25.86
CA SER A 83 -1.31 25.79 24.72
C SER A 83 -0.04 26.46 24.18
N LYS A 84 0.87 26.90 25.05
CA LYS A 84 2.17 27.46 24.65
C LYS A 84 3.13 26.41 24.06
N SER A 85 2.99 25.15 24.43
CA SER A 85 3.88 24.08 23.96
C SER A 85 3.14 22.75 23.79
N PRO A 86 2.39 22.57 22.68
CA PRO A 86 1.53 21.40 22.47
C PRO A 86 2.28 20.06 22.42
N GLN A 87 3.56 20.07 22.03
CA GLN A 87 4.40 18.86 21.92
C GLN A 87 4.99 18.41 23.27
N ARG A 88 4.70 19.13 24.36
CA ARG A 88 5.27 18.84 25.67
C ARG A 88 4.66 17.55 26.25
N SER A 89 5.50 16.66 26.77
CA SER A 89 5.00 15.44 27.42
C SER A 89 4.44 15.71 28.82
N THR A 90 3.41 14.96 29.21
CA THR A 90 2.85 14.99 30.58
C THR A 90 3.89 14.62 31.64
N ARG A 91 4.91 13.83 31.28
CA ARG A 91 6.04 13.50 32.14
C ARG A 91 6.89 14.72 32.46
N ARG A 92 7.27 15.50 31.43
CA ARG A 92 8.05 16.73 31.60
C ARG A 92 7.27 17.80 32.36
N MET A 93 5.97 17.92 32.10
CA MET A 93 5.09 18.81 32.85
C MET A 93 5.03 18.45 34.35
N SER A 94 4.97 17.16 34.67
CA SER A 94 4.94 16.69 36.06
C SER A 94 6.19 17.06 36.84
N LEU A 95 7.37 16.97 36.21
CA LEU A 95 8.64 17.33 36.83
C LEU A 95 8.76 18.83 37.12
N GLU A 96 8.30 19.68 36.19
CA GLU A 96 8.45 21.14 36.33
C GLU A 96 7.37 21.77 37.21
N SER A 97 6.15 21.23 37.22
CA SER A 97 5.02 21.77 38.00
C SER A 97 4.87 21.15 39.39
N GLY A 98 5.57 20.05 39.68
CA GLY A 98 5.38 19.25 40.91
C GLY A 98 4.04 18.51 40.99
N ILE A 99 3.17 18.63 39.99
CA ILE A 99 1.88 17.94 39.92
C ILE A 99 2.11 16.50 39.44
N SER A 100 1.49 15.52 40.11
CA SER A 100 1.56 14.11 39.66
C SER A 100 1.02 13.92 38.24
N ARG A 101 1.65 13.04 37.45
CA ARG A 101 1.21 12.71 36.08
C ARG A 101 -0.26 12.32 35.99
N THR A 102 -0.79 11.60 36.98
CA THR A 102 -2.19 11.20 37.05
C THR A 102 -3.13 12.39 37.22
N SER A 103 -2.75 13.40 38.01
CA SER A 103 -3.55 14.61 38.19
C SER A 103 -3.53 15.48 36.94
N LEU A 104 -2.36 15.64 36.30
CA LEU A 104 -2.25 16.30 35.00
C LEU A 104 -3.12 15.63 33.94
N TRP A 105 -3.07 14.30 33.85
CA TRP A 105 -3.90 13.56 32.90
C TRP A 105 -5.40 13.74 33.16
N ARG A 106 -5.83 13.75 34.43
CA ARG A 106 -7.23 14.03 34.79
C ARG A 106 -7.66 15.45 34.41
N ILE A 107 -6.80 16.46 34.60
CA ILE A 107 -7.08 17.84 34.19
C ILE A 107 -7.28 17.87 32.67
N LEU A 108 -6.32 17.35 31.91
CA LEU A 108 -6.39 17.33 30.44
C LEU A 108 -7.63 16.59 29.93
N ALA A 109 -7.92 15.40 30.49
CA ALA A 109 -9.10 14.62 30.11
C ALA A 109 -10.42 15.36 30.43
N THR A 110 -10.51 16.00 31.60
CA THR A 110 -11.70 16.78 32.01
C THR A 110 -11.99 17.92 31.03
N HIS A 111 -10.92 18.56 30.53
CA HIS A 111 -11.02 19.66 29.57
C HIS A 111 -10.95 19.22 28.10
N LYS A 112 -11.07 17.91 27.83
CA LYS A 112 -11.08 17.32 26.47
C LYS A 112 -9.81 17.63 25.64
N TRP A 113 -8.67 17.75 26.29
CA TRP A 113 -7.38 17.82 25.61
C TRP A 113 -6.91 16.42 25.25
N HIS A 114 -6.81 16.16 23.94
CA HIS A 114 -6.38 14.88 23.41
C HIS A 114 -4.93 14.97 22.89
N PRO A 115 -4.12 13.92 23.10
CA PRO A 115 -2.81 13.85 22.46
C PRO A 115 -3.00 13.78 20.94
N TYR A 116 -2.41 14.72 20.21
CA TYR A 116 -2.44 14.70 18.75
C TYR A 116 -1.53 13.58 18.25
N LYS A 117 -2.06 12.70 17.38
CA LYS A 117 -1.24 11.71 16.67
C LYS A 117 -0.66 12.41 15.44
N LEU A 118 0.65 12.63 15.42
CA LEU A 118 1.34 13.18 14.26
C LEU A 118 1.04 12.30 13.04
N GLN A 119 0.32 12.88 12.07
CA GLN A 119 0.16 12.32 10.73
C GLN A 119 1.16 13.06 9.83
N LEU A 120 2.16 12.34 9.34
CA LEU A 120 3.04 12.83 8.29
C LEU A 120 2.22 12.87 7.01
N LEU A 121 1.78 14.06 6.63
CA LEU A 121 1.11 14.34 5.38
C LEU A 121 2.10 14.99 4.40
N GLN A 122 1.78 14.92 3.11
CA GLN A 122 2.55 15.65 2.11
C GLN A 122 2.50 17.15 2.41
N HIS A 123 3.65 17.82 2.35
CA HIS A 123 3.73 19.26 2.52
C HIS A 123 2.97 19.94 1.38
N LEU A 124 1.94 20.71 1.72
CA LEU A 124 1.19 21.53 0.77
C LEU A 124 1.91 22.87 0.62
N ASN A 125 2.12 23.30 -0.61
CA ASN A 125 2.58 24.64 -0.94
C ASN A 125 1.42 25.64 -0.86
N GLU A 126 1.73 26.93 -0.80
CA GLU A 126 0.73 28.01 -0.66
C GLU A 126 -0.33 28.00 -1.79
N ASP A 127 0.06 27.59 -3.01
CA ASP A 127 -0.84 27.52 -4.18
C ASP A 127 -1.68 26.23 -4.27
N ASP A 128 -1.37 25.20 -3.48
CA ASP A 128 -2.03 23.89 -3.59
C ASP A 128 -3.53 23.92 -3.19
N PRO A 129 -3.98 24.68 -2.18
CA PRO A 129 -5.41 24.81 -1.86
C PRO A 129 -6.23 25.34 -3.03
N ASP A 130 -5.74 26.36 -3.72
CA ASP A 130 -6.44 26.99 -4.85
C ASP A 130 -6.54 26.00 -6.02
N ARG A 131 -5.43 25.34 -6.38
CA ARG A 131 -5.41 24.33 -7.45
C ARG A 131 -6.32 23.14 -7.19
N ARG A 132 -6.39 22.68 -5.93
CA ARG A 132 -7.27 21.57 -5.54
C ARG A 132 -8.73 21.98 -5.59
N THR A 133 -9.05 23.23 -5.24
CA THR A 133 -10.39 23.79 -5.32
C THR A 133 -10.83 23.95 -6.78
N GLU A 134 -9.97 24.50 -7.64
CA GLU A 134 -10.20 24.63 -9.08
C GLU A 134 -10.48 23.26 -9.72
N PHE A 135 -9.68 22.24 -9.41
CA PHE A 135 -9.91 20.88 -9.90
C PHE A 135 -11.26 20.31 -9.43
N ALA A 136 -11.61 20.51 -8.15
CA ALA A 136 -12.87 20.02 -7.60
C ALA A 136 -14.08 20.69 -8.27
N GLU A 137 -14.00 22.00 -8.53
CA GLU A 137 -15.04 22.75 -9.25
C GLU A 137 -15.16 22.30 -10.71
N TRP A 138 -14.04 22.11 -11.40
CA TRP A 138 -14.02 21.56 -12.76
C TRP A 138 -14.65 20.15 -12.81
N ALA A 139 -14.26 19.27 -11.89
CA ALA A 139 -14.77 17.90 -11.83
C ALA A 139 -16.28 17.90 -11.57
N LYS A 140 -16.76 18.77 -10.68
CA LYS A 140 -18.19 18.98 -10.42
C LYS A 140 -18.94 19.40 -11.68
N GLN A 141 -18.44 20.39 -12.42
CA GLN A 141 -19.07 20.84 -13.67
C GLN A 141 -19.14 19.72 -14.72
N LYS A 142 -18.10 18.89 -14.83
CA LYS A 142 -18.11 17.75 -15.78
C LYS A 142 -19.14 16.68 -15.41
N LEU A 143 -19.33 16.42 -14.12
CA LEU A 143 -20.37 15.52 -13.63
C LEU A 143 -21.78 16.07 -13.88
N GLU A 144 -21.97 17.39 -13.77
CA GLU A 144 -23.26 18.04 -14.05
C GLU A 144 -23.60 18.05 -15.55
N GLN A 145 -22.60 18.20 -16.42
CA GLN A 145 -22.78 18.24 -17.88
C GLN A 145 -22.99 16.85 -18.49
N ASP A 146 -22.33 15.82 -17.96
CA ASP A 146 -22.39 14.45 -18.48
C ASP A 146 -22.62 13.45 -17.32
N PRO A 147 -23.86 12.95 -17.14
CA PRO A 147 -24.19 11.97 -16.11
C PRO A 147 -23.41 10.65 -16.22
N GLN A 148 -22.83 10.35 -17.38
CA GLN A 148 -22.00 9.16 -17.60
C GLN A 148 -20.50 9.45 -17.50
N PHE A 149 -20.09 10.66 -17.14
CA PHE A 149 -18.68 11.07 -17.09
C PHE A 149 -17.83 10.14 -16.23
N THR A 150 -18.33 9.71 -15.07
CA THR A 150 -17.62 8.74 -14.20
C THR A 150 -17.31 7.42 -14.86
N GLN A 151 -18.15 6.95 -15.79
CA GLN A 151 -17.95 5.69 -16.52
C GLN A 151 -16.86 5.80 -17.60
N LYS A 152 -16.44 7.03 -17.92
CA LYS A 152 -15.40 7.33 -18.92
C LYS A 152 -14.04 7.59 -18.28
N ILE A 153 -13.97 7.68 -16.95
CA ILE A 153 -12.72 7.91 -16.22
C ILE A 153 -12.06 6.57 -15.95
N LEU A 154 -10.82 6.41 -16.42
CA LEU A 154 -9.95 5.30 -16.05
C LEU A 154 -8.86 5.84 -15.13
N PHE A 155 -8.82 5.36 -13.89
CA PHE A 155 -7.73 5.66 -12.97
C PHE A 155 -6.67 4.58 -13.08
N SER A 156 -5.40 4.99 -13.12
CA SER A 156 -4.25 4.12 -12.92
C SER A 156 -3.36 4.75 -11.86
N ASP A 157 -2.76 3.92 -11.01
CA ASP A 157 -1.77 4.34 -10.04
C ASP A 157 -0.61 3.32 -10.04
N GLU A 158 0.58 3.78 -9.67
CA GLU A 158 1.78 2.95 -9.59
C GLU A 158 2.09 2.64 -8.13
N ALA A 159 1.81 1.42 -7.70
CA ALA A 159 2.25 0.92 -6.41
C ALA A 159 3.60 0.20 -6.56
N HIS A 160 4.57 0.56 -5.72
CA HIS A 160 5.83 -0.16 -5.63
C HIS A 160 5.62 -1.43 -4.80
N PHE A 161 5.77 -2.59 -5.43
CA PHE A 161 5.80 -3.88 -4.74
C PHE A 161 7.24 -4.34 -4.58
N TYR A 162 7.66 -4.62 -3.35
CA TYR A 162 8.93 -5.27 -3.08
C TYR A 162 8.74 -6.77 -3.28
N VAL A 163 9.46 -7.38 -4.22
CA VAL A 163 9.44 -8.82 -4.47
C VAL A 163 10.67 -9.43 -3.82
N ASN A 164 10.48 -10.27 -2.80
CA ASN A 164 11.49 -11.17 -2.27
C ASN A 164 11.10 -12.60 -2.70
N ASP A 165 11.77 -13.11 -3.75
CA ASP A 165 11.85 -14.51 -4.19
C ASP A 165 10.56 -15.35 -4.29
N THR A 166 10.24 -15.75 -5.53
CA THR A 166 9.03 -16.50 -5.91
C THR A 166 8.89 -17.91 -5.31
N GLU A 167 9.95 -18.52 -4.77
CA GLU A 167 9.84 -19.83 -4.07
C GLU A 167 9.26 -19.67 -2.66
N ILE A 168 9.50 -18.51 -2.03
CA ILE A 168 8.99 -18.17 -0.71
C ILE A 168 7.47 -17.96 -0.79
N ASP A 169 7.01 -17.28 -1.84
CA ASP A 169 5.61 -16.93 -2.03
C ASP A 169 4.71 -18.15 -2.28
N TRP A 170 5.11 -19.13 -3.12
CA TRP A 170 4.28 -20.32 -3.37
C TRP A 170 4.03 -21.12 -2.09
N LYS A 171 5.09 -21.42 -1.32
CA LYS A 171 4.97 -22.14 -0.05
C LYS A 171 4.13 -21.35 0.96
N ALA A 172 4.31 -20.04 1.02
CA ALA A 172 3.50 -19.17 1.85
C ALA A 172 2.01 -19.22 1.48
N TYR A 173 1.68 -19.13 0.18
CA TYR A 173 0.28 -19.19 -0.28
C TYR A 173 -0.37 -20.54 0.02
N MET A 174 0.36 -21.65 -0.14
CA MET A 174 -0.16 -22.98 0.20
C MET A 174 -0.43 -23.09 1.72
N SER A 175 0.48 -22.58 2.55
CA SER A 175 0.34 -22.56 4.01
C SER A 175 -0.85 -21.69 4.47
N GLU A 176 -1.04 -20.52 3.86
CA GLU A 176 -2.18 -19.64 4.16
C GLU A 176 -3.53 -20.29 3.79
N VAL A 177 -3.58 -20.94 2.63
CA VAL A 177 -4.76 -21.66 2.15
C VAL A 177 -5.08 -22.88 3.02
N GLU A 178 -4.05 -23.58 3.50
CA GLU A 178 -4.22 -24.72 4.41
C GLU A 178 -4.91 -24.30 5.71
N GLY A 179 -4.63 -23.09 6.22
CA GLY A 179 -5.36 -22.52 7.36
C GLY A 179 -6.87 -22.42 7.15
N VAL A 180 -7.29 -22.07 5.93
CA VAL A 180 -8.71 -21.99 5.54
C VAL A 180 -9.32 -23.37 5.36
N ILE A 181 -8.59 -24.29 4.73
CA ILE A 181 -9.00 -25.71 4.58
C ILE A 181 -9.20 -26.36 5.95
N ASN A 182 -8.38 -26.00 6.94
CA ASN A 182 -8.48 -26.45 8.32
C ASN A 182 -9.60 -25.75 9.13
N GLY A 183 -10.46 -24.96 8.48
CA GLY A 183 -11.66 -24.36 9.08
C GLY A 183 -11.46 -22.98 9.69
N THR A 184 -10.31 -22.33 9.48
CA THR A 184 -10.06 -20.97 9.97
C THR A 184 -10.54 -19.96 8.93
N TYR A 185 -11.65 -19.27 9.21
CA TYR A 185 -12.19 -18.20 8.35
C TYR A 185 -11.95 -16.78 8.89
N ASP A 186 -11.35 -16.69 10.08
CA ASP A 186 -10.94 -15.41 10.67
C ASP A 186 -9.61 -14.96 10.06
N TYR A 187 -9.68 -14.01 9.14
CA TYR A 187 -8.51 -13.45 8.44
C TYR A 187 -7.41 -12.96 9.37
N THR A 188 -7.76 -12.51 10.58
CA THR A 188 -6.76 -12.03 11.55
C THR A 188 -5.86 -13.15 12.08
N LYS A 189 -6.27 -14.41 11.89
CA LYS A 189 -5.57 -15.61 12.33
C LYS A 189 -4.92 -16.37 11.17
N LEU A 190 -5.23 -16.02 9.92
CA LEU A 190 -4.65 -16.64 8.73
C LEU A 190 -3.27 -16.02 8.46
N LYS A 191 -2.23 -16.83 8.54
CA LYS A 191 -0.84 -16.44 8.29
C LYS A 191 -0.07 -17.62 7.72
N GLY A 192 0.83 -17.34 6.78
CA GLY A 192 1.85 -18.27 6.31
C GLY A 192 3.22 -17.96 6.90
N ASP A 193 4.24 -18.62 6.39
CA ASP A 193 5.64 -18.43 6.82
C ASP A 193 6.18 -17.00 6.56
N THR A 194 5.55 -16.26 5.65
CA THR A 194 5.94 -14.90 5.26
C THR A 194 5.16 -13.80 5.94
N GLY A 195 4.09 -14.12 6.67
CA GLY A 195 3.24 -13.12 7.32
C GLY A 195 1.75 -13.43 7.24
N PRO A 196 0.89 -12.47 7.62
CA PRO A 196 -0.56 -12.62 7.57
C PRO A 196 -1.08 -12.64 6.13
N LEU A 197 -2.16 -13.39 5.90
CA LEU A 197 -2.88 -13.39 4.62
C LEU A 197 -3.46 -12.00 4.34
N VAL A 198 -2.98 -11.35 3.29
CA VAL A 198 -3.44 -10.00 2.85
C VAL A 198 -4.29 -10.03 1.58
N TYR A 199 -4.51 -11.21 1.00
CA TYR A 199 -5.22 -11.38 -0.26
C TYR A 199 -6.73 -11.55 -0.07
N PRO A 200 -7.57 -11.08 -1.00
CA PRO A 200 -9.03 -11.18 -0.90
C PRO A 200 -9.51 -12.63 -1.06
N ALA A 201 -10.74 -12.92 -0.61
CA ALA A 201 -11.31 -14.28 -0.65
C ALA A 201 -11.26 -14.98 -2.02
N GLY A 202 -11.40 -14.21 -3.11
CA GLY A 202 -11.28 -14.76 -4.47
C GLY A 202 -9.91 -15.39 -4.73
N PHE A 203 -8.83 -14.79 -4.24
CA PHE A 203 -7.49 -15.36 -4.30
C PHE A 203 -7.44 -16.68 -3.54
N VAL A 204 -7.96 -16.71 -2.31
CA VAL A 204 -7.98 -17.90 -1.46
C VAL A 204 -8.69 -19.05 -2.17
N TYR A 205 -9.88 -18.83 -2.73
CA TYR A 205 -10.62 -19.88 -3.44
C TYR A 205 -9.86 -20.42 -4.67
N ILE A 206 -9.24 -19.53 -5.45
CA ILE A 206 -8.43 -19.93 -6.61
C ILE A 206 -7.24 -20.78 -6.15
N PHE A 207 -6.52 -20.33 -5.12
CA PHE A 207 -5.37 -21.05 -4.60
C PHE A 207 -5.73 -22.31 -3.83
N THR A 208 -6.93 -22.43 -3.25
CA THR A 208 -7.49 -23.71 -2.76
C THR A 208 -7.65 -24.72 -3.89
N ALA A 209 -8.16 -24.29 -5.05
CA ALA A 209 -8.26 -25.18 -6.21
C ALA A 209 -6.87 -25.61 -6.69
N LEU A 210 -5.91 -24.68 -6.74
CA LEU A 210 -4.51 -24.99 -7.09
C LEU A 210 -3.85 -25.92 -6.06
N TYR A 211 -4.12 -25.75 -4.77
CA TYR A 211 -3.61 -26.58 -3.69
C TYR A 211 -3.98 -28.05 -3.93
N PHE A 212 -5.26 -28.34 -4.19
CA PHE A 212 -5.68 -29.70 -4.51
C PHE A 212 -5.13 -30.20 -5.86
N ALA A 213 -5.04 -29.33 -6.86
CA ALA A 213 -4.52 -29.70 -8.18
C ALA A 213 -3.02 -30.01 -8.19
N THR A 214 -2.25 -29.50 -7.22
CA THR A 214 -0.78 -29.58 -7.17
C THR A 214 -0.27 -30.50 -6.07
N GLU A 215 -1.05 -31.51 -5.68
CA GLU A 215 -0.71 -32.44 -4.59
C GLU A 215 -0.42 -31.68 -3.29
N HIS A 216 -1.35 -30.82 -2.86
CA HIS A 216 -1.21 -29.99 -1.67
C HIS A 216 -0.04 -29.00 -1.75
N GLY A 217 0.25 -28.50 -2.95
CA GLY A 217 1.33 -27.55 -3.20
C GLY A 217 2.72 -28.18 -3.38
N ALA A 218 2.86 -29.50 -3.26
CA ALA A 218 4.15 -30.20 -3.39
C ALA A 218 4.63 -30.26 -4.85
N ASN A 219 3.71 -30.36 -5.82
CA ASN A 219 4.04 -30.49 -7.24
C ASN A 219 4.24 -29.10 -7.89
N ILE A 220 5.38 -28.47 -7.56
CA ILE A 220 5.75 -27.12 -8.04
C ILE A 220 5.84 -27.08 -9.56
N ARG A 221 6.33 -28.14 -10.22
CA ARG A 221 6.45 -28.19 -11.69
C ARG A 221 5.09 -28.12 -12.37
N PHE A 222 4.09 -28.84 -11.83
CA PHE A 222 2.73 -28.76 -12.36
C PHE A 222 2.12 -27.37 -12.16
N ALA A 223 2.35 -26.75 -10.99
CA ALA A 223 1.95 -25.37 -10.74
C ALA A 223 2.57 -24.40 -11.76
N GLN A 224 3.87 -24.52 -12.04
CA GLN A 224 4.57 -23.71 -13.03
C GLN A 224 3.93 -23.82 -14.42
N TYR A 225 3.55 -25.02 -14.88
CA TYR A 225 2.85 -25.17 -16.15
C TYR A 225 1.47 -24.49 -16.16
N LEU A 226 0.71 -24.55 -15.07
CA LEU A 226 -0.55 -23.82 -14.94
C LEU A 226 -0.34 -22.30 -15.04
N PHE A 227 0.69 -21.76 -14.39
CA PHE A 227 1.02 -20.34 -14.48
C PHE A 227 1.51 -19.93 -15.87
N VAL A 228 2.25 -20.78 -16.58
CA VAL A 228 2.60 -20.55 -18.00
C VAL A 228 1.33 -20.44 -18.85
N VAL A 229 0.35 -21.32 -18.65
CA VAL A 229 -0.93 -21.24 -19.37
C VAL A 229 -1.67 -19.93 -19.05
N PHE A 230 -1.78 -19.54 -17.77
CA PHE A 230 -2.39 -18.27 -17.38
C PHE A 230 -1.68 -17.06 -17.97
N TYR A 231 -0.35 -17.08 -17.99
CA TYR A 231 0.46 -16.05 -18.62
C TYR A 231 0.18 -15.97 -20.13
N LEU A 232 0.15 -17.10 -20.84
CA LEU A 232 -0.13 -17.11 -22.28
C LEU A 232 -1.55 -16.62 -22.60
N VAL A 233 -2.55 -16.98 -21.79
CA VAL A 233 -3.94 -16.53 -21.95
C VAL A 233 -4.06 -15.02 -21.71
N THR A 234 -3.45 -14.51 -20.63
CA THR A 234 -3.46 -13.07 -20.33
C THR A 234 -2.72 -12.28 -21.40
N LEU A 235 -1.59 -12.77 -21.88
CA LEU A 235 -0.85 -12.18 -22.99
C LEU A 235 -1.69 -12.15 -24.28
N LEU A 236 -2.42 -13.22 -24.59
CA LEU A 236 -3.33 -13.28 -25.73
C LEU A 236 -4.50 -12.29 -25.58
N LEU A 237 -5.07 -12.14 -24.39
CA LEU A 237 -6.11 -11.15 -24.10
C LEU A 237 -5.59 -9.73 -24.28
N VAL A 238 -4.41 -9.42 -23.77
CA VAL A 238 -3.75 -8.11 -23.96
C VAL A 238 -3.52 -7.84 -25.45
N PHE A 239 -2.98 -8.79 -26.21
CA PHE A 239 -2.82 -8.64 -27.66
C PHE A 239 -4.15 -8.49 -28.40
N ARG A 240 -5.21 -9.19 -27.96
CA ARG A 240 -6.56 -9.02 -28.51
C ARG A 240 -7.15 -7.65 -28.20
N ILE A 241 -6.94 -7.12 -27.00
CA ILE A 241 -7.35 -5.77 -26.62
C ILE A 241 -6.62 -4.75 -27.51
N TYR A 242 -5.30 -4.89 -27.68
CA TYR A 242 -4.52 -4.02 -28.58
C TYR A 242 -4.97 -4.12 -30.04
N GLN A 243 -5.23 -5.32 -30.55
CA GLN A 243 -5.77 -5.50 -31.91
C GLN A 243 -7.16 -4.86 -32.07
N ARG A 244 -8.02 -4.95 -31.06
CA ARG A 244 -9.39 -4.41 -31.08
C ARG A 244 -9.45 -2.89 -30.90
N THR A 245 -8.54 -2.32 -30.12
CA THR A 245 -8.54 -0.88 -29.85
C THR A 245 -7.94 -0.06 -31.00
N GLN A 246 -7.18 -0.66 -31.94
CA GLN A 246 -6.64 -0.06 -33.19
C GLN A 246 -5.94 1.31 -33.02
N LYS A 247 -5.76 1.80 -31.80
CA LYS A 247 -5.35 3.17 -31.47
C LYS A 247 -4.34 3.11 -30.34
N VAL A 248 -3.07 2.97 -30.72
CA VAL A 248 -1.92 3.31 -29.88
C VAL A 248 -1.79 4.84 -29.81
N LEU A 249 -2.88 5.52 -29.44
CA LEU A 249 -3.00 6.98 -29.39
C LEU A 249 -3.84 7.41 -28.18
N LEU A 250 -3.82 6.64 -27.09
CA LEU A 250 -4.49 7.02 -25.83
C LEU A 250 -4.03 8.40 -25.33
N GLY A 251 -2.75 8.75 -25.54
CA GLY A 251 -2.21 10.05 -25.21
C GLY A 251 -2.52 11.16 -26.22
N LEU A 252 -3.00 10.85 -27.44
CA LEU A 252 -3.15 11.85 -28.50
C LEU A 252 -4.14 12.98 -28.14
N PRO A 253 -5.32 12.71 -27.56
CA PRO A 253 -6.21 13.79 -27.14
C PRO A 253 -5.55 14.74 -26.12
N PHE A 254 -4.75 14.20 -25.20
CA PHE A 254 -4.03 14.98 -24.19
C PHE A 254 -2.85 15.76 -24.79
N LEU A 255 -2.15 15.15 -25.76
CA LEU A 255 -1.07 15.79 -26.51
C LEU A 255 -1.57 16.92 -27.42
N LEU A 256 -2.78 16.79 -27.97
CA LEU A 256 -3.40 17.83 -28.81
C LEU A 256 -3.95 18.99 -27.96
N GLU A 257 -4.49 18.71 -26.78
CA GLU A 257 -5.09 19.73 -25.90
C GLU A 257 -4.05 20.48 -25.05
N ASN A 258 -3.12 19.76 -24.42
CA ASN A 258 -2.09 20.35 -23.57
C ASN A 258 -0.77 19.55 -23.64
N PRO A 259 0.01 19.70 -24.72
CA PRO A 259 1.25 18.95 -24.91
C PRO A 259 2.27 19.20 -23.81
N SER A 260 2.41 20.44 -23.33
CA SER A 260 3.31 20.80 -22.23
C SER A 260 2.90 20.15 -20.91
N GLY A 261 1.61 20.17 -20.58
CA GLY A 261 1.07 19.55 -19.39
C GLY A 261 1.22 18.03 -19.44
N TYR A 262 0.89 17.41 -20.57
CA TYR A 262 1.06 15.98 -20.77
C TYR A 262 2.53 15.57 -20.63
N LEU A 263 3.47 16.20 -21.36
CA LEU A 263 4.89 15.83 -21.30
C LEU A 263 5.50 16.04 -19.91
N SER A 264 5.18 17.15 -19.24
CA SER A 264 5.70 17.44 -17.88
C SER A 264 5.16 16.52 -16.79
N ARG A 265 3.99 15.88 -17.00
CA ARG A 265 3.36 14.97 -16.05
C ARG A 265 3.56 13.50 -16.39
N SER A 266 3.68 13.16 -17.67
CA SER A 266 3.95 11.80 -18.13
C SER A 266 5.42 11.41 -18.01
N PHE A 267 6.34 12.39 -18.04
CA PHE A 267 7.77 12.15 -17.91
C PHE A 267 8.37 13.04 -16.80
N ASP A 268 8.93 12.40 -15.79
CA ASP A 268 9.65 13.08 -14.72
C ASP A 268 11.09 13.42 -15.15
N LEU A 269 11.23 14.48 -15.93
CA LEU A 269 12.52 15.00 -16.38
C LEU A 269 13.32 15.70 -15.24
N GLY A 270 12.72 15.86 -14.06
CA GLY A 270 13.38 16.35 -12.85
C GLY A 270 14.15 15.27 -12.10
N ARG A 271 13.93 13.98 -12.44
CA ARG A 271 14.58 12.85 -11.81
C ARG A 271 16.09 12.87 -12.06
N GLN A 272 16.84 13.00 -10.97
CA GLN A 272 18.30 12.85 -10.99
C GLN A 272 18.67 11.40 -10.68
N PHE A 273 19.58 10.83 -11.45
CA PHE A 273 20.19 9.55 -11.08
C PHE A 273 21.03 9.76 -9.81
N LEU A 274 20.89 8.86 -8.83
CA LEU A 274 21.69 8.94 -7.61
C LEU A 274 23.04 8.26 -7.86
N PHE A 275 24.14 8.97 -7.57
CA PHE A 275 25.51 8.46 -7.77
C PHE A 275 25.77 7.10 -7.11
N LYS A 276 25.16 6.84 -5.94
CA LYS A 276 25.27 5.55 -5.24
C LYS A 276 24.77 4.34 -6.04
N TRP A 277 23.86 4.54 -7.00
CA TRP A 277 23.28 3.46 -7.82
C TRP A 277 23.92 3.34 -9.20
N THR A 278 24.88 4.20 -9.54
CA THR A 278 25.49 4.18 -10.87
C THR A 278 26.57 3.12 -10.94
N VAL A 279 26.33 2.08 -11.74
CA VAL A 279 27.35 1.04 -11.99
C VAL A 279 28.33 1.52 -13.06
N ASN A 280 27.82 1.96 -14.22
CA ASN A 280 28.65 2.32 -15.37
C ASN A 280 29.37 3.66 -15.23
N TRP A 281 28.88 4.56 -14.38
CA TRP A 281 29.45 5.90 -14.20
C TRP A 281 30.32 6.03 -12.93
N ARG A 282 30.60 4.91 -12.26
CA ARG A 282 31.35 4.89 -10.99
C ARG A 282 32.80 5.36 -11.11
N PHE A 283 33.32 5.41 -12.34
CA PHE A 283 34.65 5.94 -12.64
C PHE A 283 34.69 7.48 -12.64
N LEU A 284 33.52 8.15 -12.70
CA LEU A 284 33.44 9.61 -12.60
C LEU A 284 33.38 10.06 -11.13
N PRO A 285 33.98 11.22 -10.81
CA PRO A 285 33.72 11.90 -9.55
C PRO A 285 32.24 12.23 -9.36
N GLU A 286 31.76 12.20 -8.12
CA GLU A 286 30.34 12.42 -7.78
C GLU A 286 29.86 13.82 -8.18
N ASP A 287 30.71 14.84 -8.02
CA ASP A 287 30.45 16.23 -8.42
C ASP A 287 30.28 16.38 -9.94
N VAL A 288 31.03 15.60 -10.72
CA VAL A 288 30.87 15.56 -12.18
C VAL A 288 29.58 14.84 -12.56
N PHE A 289 29.30 13.71 -11.92
CA PHE A 289 28.10 12.92 -12.20
C PHE A 289 26.81 13.67 -11.89
N LEU A 290 26.75 14.39 -10.76
CA LEU A 290 25.58 15.17 -10.34
C LEU A 290 25.45 16.53 -11.05
N ASN A 291 26.40 16.87 -11.92
CA ASN A 291 26.40 18.15 -12.61
C ASN A 291 25.24 18.24 -13.63
N ARG A 292 24.42 19.29 -13.52
CA ARG A 292 23.28 19.50 -14.42
C ARG A 292 23.69 19.63 -15.90
N TYR A 293 24.82 20.27 -16.18
CA TYR A 293 25.33 20.39 -17.55
C TYR A 293 25.71 19.03 -18.12
N PHE A 294 26.32 18.15 -17.30
CA PHE A 294 26.65 16.79 -17.71
C PHE A 294 25.41 15.98 -18.11
N HIS A 295 24.34 16.03 -17.30
CA HIS A 295 23.07 15.37 -17.64
C HIS A 295 22.40 15.93 -18.91
N VAL A 296 22.41 17.25 -19.09
CA VAL A 296 21.87 17.89 -20.31
C VAL A 296 22.72 17.53 -21.53
N SER A 297 24.04 17.47 -21.41
CA SER A 297 24.93 17.02 -22.48
C SER A 297 24.69 15.55 -22.86
N LEU A 298 24.46 14.67 -21.89
CA LEU A 298 24.10 13.27 -22.16
C LEU A 298 22.76 13.16 -22.89
N LEU A 299 21.75 13.91 -22.45
CA LEU A 299 20.45 13.96 -23.13
C LEU A 299 20.58 14.50 -24.56
N GLY A 300 21.35 15.57 -24.74
CA GLY A 300 21.64 16.15 -26.05
C GLY A 300 22.36 15.16 -26.96
N ALA A 301 23.39 14.48 -26.47
CA ALA A 301 24.10 13.44 -27.22
C ALA A 301 23.17 12.29 -27.61
N HIS A 302 22.29 11.85 -26.69
CA HIS A 302 21.29 10.83 -26.99
C HIS A 302 20.31 11.28 -28.08
N LEU A 303 19.77 12.50 -28.00
CA LEU A 303 18.88 13.05 -29.03
C LEU A 303 19.58 13.21 -30.38
N VAL A 304 20.84 13.67 -30.41
CA VAL A 304 21.63 13.77 -31.64
C VAL A 304 21.87 12.39 -32.24
N ILE A 305 22.22 11.38 -31.43
CA ILE A 305 22.34 10.00 -31.88
C ILE A 305 21.02 9.51 -32.45
N LEU A 306 19.89 9.73 -31.77
CA LEU A 306 18.56 9.35 -32.26
C LEU A 306 18.16 10.06 -33.56
N LEU A 307 18.53 11.34 -33.72
CA LEU A 307 18.23 12.11 -34.94
C LEU A 307 19.11 11.67 -36.12
N LEU A 308 20.42 11.48 -35.89
CA LEU A 308 21.32 10.88 -36.89
C LEU A 308 20.85 9.47 -37.26
N PHE A 309 20.37 8.71 -36.28
CA PHE A 309 19.80 7.38 -36.45
C PHE A 309 18.51 7.38 -37.28
N ALA A 310 17.58 8.32 -37.02
CA ALA A 310 16.35 8.49 -37.79
C ALA A 310 16.61 8.94 -39.23
N ALA A 311 17.68 9.72 -39.46
CA ALA A 311 18.03 10.24 -40.77
C ALA A 311 18.73 9.21 -41.68
N CYS A 312 19.45 8.23 -41.12
CA CYS A 312 20.43 7.46 -41.90
C CYS A 312 20.02 6.05 -42.33
N CYS A 313 19.05 5.36 -41.73
CA CYS A 313 18.71 3.97 -42.13
C CYS A 313 17.45 3.46 -41.45
N TRP A 314 16.36 3.15 -42.17
CA TRP A 314 15.12 2.63 -41.55
C TRP A 314 15.07 1.09 -41.45
N THR A 315 15.82 0.36 -42.28
CA THR A 315 15.65 -1.10 -42.42
C THR A 315 16.56 -1.93 -41.50
N ARG A 316 17.64 -1.36 -40.95
CA ARG A 316 18.61 -2.06 -40.08
C ARG A 316 18.58 -1.63 -38.60
N ILE A 317 17.66 -0.75 -38.23
CA ILE A 317 17.50 -0.18 -36.87
C ILE A 317 17.32 -1.26 -35.81
N LEU A 318 16.37 -2.16 -36.04
CA LEU A 318 16.03 -3.20 -35.08
C LEU A 318 17.21 -4.18 -34.91
N LEU A 319 17.92 -4.49 -35.99
CA LEU A 319 19.12 -5.33 -35.94
C LEU A 319 20.22 -4.70 -35.10
N ILE A 320 20.53 -3.42 -35.30
CA ILE A 320 21.57 -2.73 -34.53
C ILE A 320 21.18 -2.67 -33.05
N LEU A 321 19.96 -2.20 -32.73
CA LEU A 321 19.50 -2.07 -31.34
C LEU A 321 19.49 -3.40 -30.61
N PHE A 322 18.92 -4.44 -31.25
CA PHE A 322 18.83 -5.76 -30.64
C PHE A 322 20.21 -6.41 -30.51
N THR A 323 21.10 -6.23 -31.50
CA THR A 323 22.47 -6.76 -31.44
C THR A 323 23.28 -6.06 -30.35
N SER A 324 23.19 -4.73 -30.23
CA SER A 324 23.87 -3.97 -29.17
C SER A 324 23.41 -4.38 -27.77
N ASN A 325 22.09 -4.50 -27.57
CA ASN A 325 21.53 -5.00 -26.30
C ASN A 325 22.00 -6.43 -26.02
N PHE A 326 21.96 -7.31 -27.02
CA PHE A 326 22.38 -8.70 -26.91
C PHE A 326 23.87 -8.84 -26.55
N ILE A 327 24.75 -8.06 -27.19
CA ILE A 327 26.18 -7.99 -26.83
C ILE A 327 26.33 -7.58 -25.36
N GLY A 328 25.59 -6.54 -24.92
CA GLY A 328 25.60 -6.10 -23.53
C GLY A 328 25.21 -7.21 -22.55
N VAL A 329 24.21 -8.03 -22.88
CA VAL A 329 23.81 -9.19 -22.08
C VAL A 329 24.92 -10.26 -22.06
N CYS A 330 25.46 -10.63 -23.21
CA CYS A 330 26.49 -11.68 -23.35
C CYS A 330 27.76 -11.41 -22.54
N PHE A 331 28.12 -10.13 -22.35
CA PHE A 331 29.33 -9.73 -21.61
C PHE A 331 29.03 -9.16 -20.22
N SER A 332 27.78 -9.26 -19.75
CA SER A 332 27.45 -8.85 -18.39
C SER A 332 28.13 -9.76 -17.36
N ARG A 333 28.68 -9.16 -16.29
CA ARG A 333 29.38 -9.90 -15.22
C ARG A 333 28.46 -10.86 -14.45
N SER A 334 27.19 -10.53 -14.36
CA SER A 334 26.18 -11.27 -13.61
C SER A 334 24.85 -11.22 -14.35
N LEU A 335 24.28 -12.39 -14.63
CA LEU A 335 23.04 -12.56 -15.37
C LEU A 335 21.89 -12.83 -14.40
N HIS A 336 21.20 -11.77 -13.98
CA HIS A 336 19.97 -11.88 -13.20
C HIS A 336 18.77 -12.16 -14.13
N TYR A 337 17.72 -12.85 -13.67
CA TYR A 337 16.56 -13.21 -14.52
C TYR A 337 15.89 -12.00 -15.20
N GLN A 338 16.01 -10.80 -14.59
CA GLN A 338 15.58 -9.54 -15.20
C GLN A 338 16.25 -9.25 -16.56
N PHE A 339 17.51 -9.66 -16.75
CA PHE A 339 18.21 -9.52 -18.03
C PHE A 339 17.53 -10.35 -19.12
N TYR A 340 16.92 -11.49 -18.78
CA TYR A 340 16.22 -12.33 -19.76
C TYR A 340 15.09 -11.56 -20.45
N VAL A 341 14.30 -10.81 -19.68
CA VAL A 341 13.22 -9.96 -20.20
C VAL A 341 13.75 -8.92 -21.18
N TRP A 342 14.98 -8.42 -21.00
CA TRP A 342 15.55 -7.37 -21.85
C TRP A 342 15.84 -7.82 -23.27
N TYR A 343 16.09 -9.11 -23.53
CA TYR A 343 16.46 -9.59 -24.87
C TYR A 343 15.64 -10.78 -25.37
N PHE A 344 14.84 -11.45 -24.52
CA PHE A 344 14.04 -12.62 -24.92
C PHE A 344 13.19 -12.36 -26.16
N HIS A 345 12.43 -11.25 -26.17
CA HIS A 345 11.58 -10.89 -27.31
C HIS A 345 12.37 -10.54 -28.59
N THR A 346 13.66 -10.22 -28.44
CA THR A 346 14.54 -9.87 -29.56
C THR A 346 15.25 -11.08 -30.15
N LEU A 347 15.35 -12.20 -29.41
CA LEU A 347 16.05 -13.42 -29.84
C LEU A 347 15.52 -14.02 -31.15
N PRO A 348 14.20 -14.17 -31.37
CA PRO A 348 13.69 -14.66 -32.64
C PRO A 348 14.10 -13.75 -33.81
N TYR A 349 14.07 -12.42 -33.60
CA TYR A 349 14.52 -11.48 -34.61
C TYR A 349 16.00 -11.69 -34.93
N LEU A 350 16.88 -11.77 -33.92
CA LEU A 350 18.32 -11.93 -34.10
C LEU A 350 18.69 -13.25 -34.83
N LEU A 351 18.02 -14.35 -34.48
CA LEU A 351 18.25 -15.66 -35.09
C LEU A 351 17.80 -15.75 -36.56
N TRP A 352 16.77 -14.99 -36.93
CA TRP A 352 16.24 -14.93 -38.31
C TRP A 352 16.79 -13.76 -39.13
N SER A 353 17.42 -12.77 -38.50
CA SER A 353 18.18 -11.73 -39.20
C SER A 353 19.54 -12.21 -39.70
N GLY A 354 20.09 -13.26 -39.08
CA GLY A 354 21.32 -13.92 -39.53
C GLY A 354 21.14 -14.59 -40.89
N GLN A 355 21.86 -14.08 -41.92
CA GLN A 355 21.82 -14.56 -43.31
C GLN A 355 22.46 -15.96 -43.53
N VAL A 356 22.80 -16.70 -42.47
CA VAL A 356 23.27 -18.08 -42.60
C VAL A 356 22.10 -18.95 -43.07
N LYS A 357 21.93 -19.03 -44.40
CA LYS A 357 20.93 -19.88 -45.09
C LYS A 357 21.02 -21.36 -44.69
N LYS A 358 22.15 -21.77 -44.10
CA LYS A 358 22.45 -23.13 -43.63
C LYS A 358 22.19 -23.39 -42.14
N LEU A 359 21.80 -22.41 -41.34
CA LEU A 359 21.35 -22.72 -39.98
C LEU A 359 19.95 -23.34 -40.11
N ALA A 360 19.87 -24.67 -40.03
CA ALA A 360 18.61 -25.39 -40.12
C ALA A 360 17.60 -24.75 -39.15
N HIS A 361 16.35 -24.53 -39.58
CA HIS A 361 15.31 -23.93 -38.73
C HIS A 361 15.19 -24.64 -37.37
N LEU A 362 15.43 -25.95 -37.35
CA LEU A 362 15.50 -26.76 -36.13
C LEU A 362 16.57 -26.28 -35.15
N LEU A 363 17.76 -25.89 -35.62
CA LEU A 363 18.83 -25.37 -34.77
C LEU A 363 18.48 -23.99 -34.19
N ARG A 364 17.79 -23.14 -34.94
CA ARG A 364 17.29 -21.84 -34.42
C ARG A 364 16.28 -22.04 -33.28
N VAL A 365 15.33 -22.95 -33.48
CA VAL A 365 14.33 -23.29 -32.46
C VAL A 365 14.99 -23.98 -31.27
N LEU A 366 15.96 -24.85 -31.50
CA LEU A 366 16.75 -25.49 -30.45
C LEU A 366 17.51 -24.46 -29.61
N LEU A 367 18.12 -23.45 -30.22
CA LEU A 367 18.81 -22.37 -29.51
C LEU A 367 17.84 -21.59 -28.61
N LEU A 368 16.64 -21.26 -29.09
CA LEU A 368 15.61 -20.63 -28.26
C LEU A 368 15.23 -21.51 -27.07
N GLY A 369 15.00 -22.81 -27.31
CA GLY A 369 14.65 -23.76 -26.27
C GLY A 369 15.77 -23.98 -25.24
N LEU A 370 17.03 -24.02 -25.67
CA LEU A 370 18.18 -24.15 -24.78
C LEU A 370 18.41 -22.89 -23.94
N ILE A 371 18.21 -21.70 -24.52
CA ILE A 371 18.28 -20.44 -23.78
C ILE A 371 17.16 -20.40 -22.73
N GLU A 372 15.91 -20.70 -23.11
CA GLU A 372 14.77 -20.81 -22.19
C GLU A 372 15.05 -21.82 -21.07
N LEU A 373 15.50 -23.02 -21.41
CA LEU A 373 15.85 -24.06 -20.44
C LEU A 373 16.96 -23.58 -19.49
N SER A 374 17.96 -22.88 -20.01
CA SER A 374 19.07 -22.38 -19.20
C SER A 374 18.61 -21.33 -18.19
N TRP A 375 17.70 -20.43 -18.57
CA TRP A 375 17.13 -19.42 -17.68
C TRP A 375 16.12 -19.98 -16.67
N ASN A 376 15.41 -21.05 -17.03
CA ASN A 376 14.46 -21.71 -16.11
C ASN A 376 15.11 -22.76 -15.19
N THR A 377 16.41 -23.03 -15.35
CA THR A 377 17.14 -23.93 -14.45
C THR A 377 17.56 -23.18 -13.19
N TYR A 378 16.86 -23.42 -12.08
CA TYR A 378 17.19 -22.88 -10.75
C TYR A 378 17.46 -24.00 -9.73
N PRO A 379 18.55 -23.91 -8.91
CA PRO A 379 19.67 -22.96 -9.06
C PRO A 379 20.45 -23.21 -10.35
N SER A 380 21.12 -22.18 -10.87
CA SER A 380 21.93 -22.32 -12.09
C SER A 380 23.02 -23.37 -11.90
N THR A 381 23.14 -24.30 -12.84
CA THR A 381 24.18 -25.33 -12.84
C THR A 381 25.34 -24.93 -13.77
N SER A 382 26.50 -25.57 -13.64
CA SER A 382 27.59 -25.40 -14.62
C SER A 382 27.14 -25.75 -16.04
N TYR A 383 26.24 -26.72 -16.19
CA TYR A 383 25.70 -27.15 -17.49
C TYR A 383 24.75 -26.11 -18.09
N SER A 384 23.80 -25.57 -17.30
CA SER A 384 22.90 -24.52 -17.81
C SER A 384 23.66 -23.23 -18.11
N SER A 385 24.66 -22.89 -17.30
CA SER A 385 25.54 -21.74 -17.53
C SER A 385 26.36 -21.91 -18.81
N ALA A 386 27.01 -23.06 -19.00
CA ALA A 386 27.77 -23.35 -20.22
C ALA A 386 26.86 -23.40 -21.45
N SER A 387 25.67 -24.02 -21.35
CA SER A 387 24.69 -24.06 -22.43
C SER A 387 24.26 -22.66 -22.88
N LEU A 388 23.99 -21.76 -21.92
CA LEU A 388 23.63 -20.37 -22.20
C LEU A 388 24.75 -19.64 -22.95
N HIS A 389 26.00 -19.74 -22.47
CA HIS A 389 27.15 -19.09 -23.11
C HIS A 389 27.45 -19.63 -24.50
N VAL A 390 27.31 -20.95 -24.70
CA VAL A 390 27.45 -21.58 -26.03
C VAL A 390 26.36 -21.07 -26.98
N CYS A 391 25.11 -21.00 -26.53
CA CYS A 391 24.01 -20.44 -27.33
C CYS A 391 24.26 -18.98 -27.70
N HIS A 392 24.70 -18.17 -26.72
CA HIS A 392 25.06 -16.77 -26.95
C HIS A 392 26.19 -16.61 -27.96
N LEU A 393 27.26 -17.42 -27.85
CA LEU A 393 28.38 -17.42 -28.77
C LEU A 393 27.96 -17.79 -30.20
N ILE A 394 27.11 -18.81 -30.36
CA ILE A 394 26.58 -19.21 -31.66
C ILE A 394 25.80 -18.07 -32.31
N ILE A 395 24.95 -17.38 -31.53
CA ILE A 395 24.18 -16.23 -32.04
C ILE A 395 25.13 -15.10 -32.44
N LEU A 396 26.10 -14.74 -31.60
CA LEU A 396 27.09 -13.69 -31.91
C LEU A 396 27.88 -14.01 -33.19
N LEU A 397 28.36 -15.24 -33.35
CA LEU A 397 29.04 -15.68 -34.57
C LEU A 397 28.10 -15.61 -35.78
N SER A 398 26.84 -16.01 -35.63
CA SER A 398 25.86 -15.93 -36.72
C SER A 398 25.56 -14.49 -37.16
N LEU A 399 25.58 -13.54 -36.22
CA LEU A 399 25.41 -12.12 -36.48
C LEU A 399 26.69 -11.50 -37.08
N TRP A 400 27.88 -11.98 -36.69
CA TRP A 400 29.16 -11.53 -37.23
C TRP A 400 29.32 -11.89 -38.72
N PHE A 401 28.88 -13.07 -39.12
CA PHE A 401 28.95 -13.54 -40.51
C PHE A 401 27.75 -13.15 -41.38
N ILE A 402 26.99 -12.10 -40.99
CA ILE A 402 25.93 -11.55 -41.85
C ILE A 402 26.57 -11.01 -43.13
N GLN A 403 26.27 -11.66 -44.27
CA GLN A 403 26.56 -11.07 -45.58
C GLN A 403 25.54 -9.98 -45.87
N ASP A 404 26.01 -8.83 -46.34
CA ASP A 404 25.13 -7.77 -46.81
C ASP A 404 24.23 -8.29 -47.93
N PRO A 405 22.91 -8.01 -47.90
CA PRO A 405 22.08 -8.26 -49.06
C PRO A 405 22.64 -7.48 -50.26
N GLU A 406 22.83 -8.18 -51.37
CA GLU A 406 23.14 -7.60 -52.68
C GLU A 406 22.28 -6.34 -52.89
N PRO A 407 22.88 -5.20 -53.27
CA PRO A 407 22.12 -3.99 -53.51
C PRO A 407 21.05 -4.30 -54.55
N VAL A 408 19.78 -4.05 -54.19
CA VAL A 408 18.66 -4.18 -55.12
C VAL A 408 18.94 -3.20 -56.27
N HIS A 409 19.52 -3.70 -57.36
CA HIS A 409 19.61 -2.94 -58.59
C HIS A 409 18.19 -2.52 -58.95
N SER A 410 17.92 -1.22 -58.87
CA SER A 410 16.68 -0.64 -59.32
C SER A 410 16.54 -1.00 -60.80
N LYS A 411 15.73 -2.00 -61.12
CA LYS A 411 15.17 -2.14 -62.45
C LYS A 411 14.19 -0.98 -62.62
N ARG A 412 14.72 0.20 -62.96
CA ARG A 412 13.93 1.23 -63.66
C ARG A 412 13.47 0.58 -64.95
N LYS A 413 12.17 0.32 -65.06
CA LYS A 413 11.46 0.22 -66.33
C LYS A 413 10.66 1.50 -66.49
#